data_AF-A0A8J3CJA7-F1
#
_entry.id   AF-A0A8J3CJA7-F1
#
_cell.length_a   1.000
_cell.length_b   1.000
_cell.length_c   1.000
_cell.angle_alpha   90.00
_cell.angle_beta   90.00
_cell.angle_gamma   90.00
#
_symmetry.space_group_name_H-M   'P 1'
#
loop_
_entity.id
_entity.type
_entity.pdbx_description
1 polymer ?
#
loop_
_entity_poly.entity_id
_entity_poly.type
_entity_poly.pdbx_seq_one_letter_code
_entity_poly.pdbx_strand_id
1 'polypeptide(L)'
;MRHALNGAQFGRVASFYDVQFGGEAQFAAARFGGNTRFDCAHFDKDVWFNRVRFGGDVMLEETTFIGVVGFARAQFSRSVYFGVWTRVVMDDARVCLDVDEVERTWPQGWSVEEPCRLDDGRLDDQSGIWGRLVRTPDESEASLENVPEPE
;
A
#
# COMPACT_ATOMS: atom_id res chain seq x y z
N MET A 1 -12.80 -19.29 -8.45
CA MET A 1 -12.08 -18.73 -9.62
C MET A 1 -11.00 -17.80 -9.09
N ARG A 2 -9.86 -17.64 -9.79
CA ARG A 2 -8.80 -16.70 -9.41
C ARG A 2 -8.62 -15.68 -10.53
N HIS A 3 -8.41 -14.42 -10.20
CA HIS A 3 -8.22 -13.33 -11.16
C HIS A 3 -6.78 -12.84 -11.06
N ALA A 4 -6.02 -12.91 -12.14
CA ALA A 4 -4.59 -12.58 -12.13
C ALA A 4 -4.24 -11.59 -13.25
N LEU A 5 -3.62 -10.50 -12.86
CA LEU A 5 -3.08 -9.42 -13.69
C LEU A 5 -1.58 -9.25 -13.39
N ASN A 6 -0.89 -10.36 -13.10
CA ASN A 6 0.52 -10.36 -12.72
C ASN A 6 1.38 -9.83 -13.88
N GLY A 7 2.26 -8.88 -13.59
CA GLY A 7 3.13 -8.24 -14.59
C GLY A 7 2.40 -7.38 -15.63
N ALA A 8 1.09 -7.13 -15.46
CA ALA A 8 0.34 -6.28 -16.37
C ALA A 8 0.89 -4.84 -16.37
N GLN A 9 0.82 -4.18 -17.52
CA GLN A 9 1.34 -2.82 -17.70
C GLN A 9 0.24 -1.92 -18.23
N PHE A 10 -0.11 -0.92 -17.45
CA PHE A 10 -1.09 0.11 -17.79
C PHE A 10 -0.36 1.45 -17.87
N GLY A 11 -0.08 1.93 -19.08
CA GLY A 11 0.71 3.16 -19.28
C GLY A 11 -0.06 4.47 -19.05
N ARG A 12 -1.37 4.40 -18.81
CA ARG A 12 -2.25 5.55 -18.57
C ARG A 12 -3.12 5.28 -17.34
N VAL A 13 -4.23 6.01 -17.22
CA VAL A 13 -5.25 5.75 -16.20
C VAL A 13 -5.76 4.32 -16.31
N ALA A 14 -5.84 3.63 -15.17
CA ALA A 14 -6.47 2.32 -15.04
C ALA A 14 -7.64 2.42 -14.06
N SER A 15 -8.82 1.96 -14.47
CA SER A 15 -10.02 2.02 -13.64
C SER A 15 -10.58 0.62 -13.46
N PHE A 16 -10.77 0.25 -12.20
CA PHE A 16 -11.48 -0.92 -11.71
C PHE A 16 -12.68 -0.49 -10.88
N TYR A 17 -13.36 0.57 -11.32
CA TYR A 17 -14.53 1.12 -10.66
C TYR A 17 -15.66 0.09 -10.62
N ASP A 18 -16.24 -0.12 -9.43
CA ASP A 18 -17.39 -1.02 -9.20
C ASP A 18 -17.17 -2.47 -9.73
N VAL A 19 -15.91 -2.92 -9.76
CA VAL A 19 -15.58 -4.29 -10.17
C VAL A 19 -15.77 -5.23 -8.98
N GLN A 20 -16.42 -6.38 -9.22
CA GLN A 20 -16.54 -7.45 -8.25
C GLN A 20 -15.57 -8.60 -8.56
N PHE A 21 -14.70 -8.92 -7.60
CA PHE A 21 -13.83 -10.09 -7.61
C PHE A 21 -14.31 -11.11 -6.59
N GLY A 22 -15.09 -12.10 -7.04
CA GLY A 22 -15.62 -13.17 -6.17
C GLY A 22 -14.58 -14.24 -5.77
N GLY A 23 -13.33 -14.04 -6.15
CA GLY A 23 -12.23 -14.96 -5.91
C GLY A 23 -10.95 -14.22 -5.60
N GLU A 24 -9.87 -14.96 -5.31
CA GLU A 24 -8.57 -14.36 -5.06
C GLU A 24 -8.13 -13.50 -6.25
N ALA A 25 -7.66 -12.29 -5.97
CA ALA A 25 -7.18 -11.35 -6.97
C ALA A 25 -5.67 -11.11 -6.81
N GLN A 26 -4.92 -11.14 -7.92
CA GLN A 26 -3.47 -11.00 -7.92
C GLN A 26 -3.04 -9.96 -8.95
N PHE A 27 -2.24 -8.98 -8.51
CA PHE A 27 -1.66 -7.91 -9.32
C PHE A 27 -0.14 -7.87 -9.14
N ALA A 28 0.48 -9.03 -8.89
CA ALA A 28 1.88 -9.10 -8.53
C ALA A 28 2.77 -8.55 -9.65
N ALA A 29 3.70 -7.65 -9.32
CA ALA A 29 4.57 -6.96 -10.27
C ALA A 29 3.86 -6.17 -11.38
N ALA A 30 2.56 -5.88 -11.24
CA ALA A 30 1.85 -5.00 -12.17
C ALA A 30 2.39 -3.56 -12.08
N ARG A 31 2.29 -2.83 -13.18
CA ARG A 31 2.73 -1.44 -13.30
C ARG A 31 1.59 -0.57 -13.79
N PHE A 32 1.25 0.44 -13.00
CA PHE A 32 0.27 1.45 -13.32
C PHE A 32 0.98 2.79 -13.45
N GLY A 33 1.15 3.28 -14.67
CA GLY A 33 1.88 4.53 -14.95
C GLY A 33 1.05 5.80 -14.74
N GLY A 34 -0.28 5.69 -14.77
CA GLY A 34 -1.20 6.79 -14.46
C GLY A 34 -2.05 6.52 -13.22
N ASN A 35 -3.03 7.38 -13.00
CA ASN A 35 -3.93 7.28 -11.85
C ASN A 35 -4.70 5.96 -11.88
N THR A 36 -4.79 5.31 -10.72
CA THR A 36 -5.43 4.01 -10.57
C THR A 36 -6.62 4.14 -9.62
N ARG A 37 -7.78 3.69 -10.08
CA ARG A 37 -9.02 3.75 -9.31
C ARG A 37 -9.55 2.36 -9.01
N PHE A 38 -9.77 2.09 -7.73
CA PHE A 38 -10.48 0.91 -7.22
C PHE A 38 -11.74 1.31 -6.44
N ASP A 39 -12.15 2.57 -6.53
CA ASP A 39 -13.34 3.09 -5.85
C ASP A 39 -14.57 2.23 -6.15
N CYS A 40 -15.35 1.97 -5.10
CA CYS A 40 -16.52 1.08 -5.11
C CYS A 40 -16.24 -0.39 -5.50
N ALA A 41 -14.98 -0.81 -5.71
CA ALA A 41 -14.67 -2.19 -6.02
C ALA A 41 -14.91 -3.11 -4.81
N HIS A 42 -15.24 -4.37 -5.08
CA HIS A 42 -15.57 -5.36 -4.07
C HIS A 42 -14.72 -6.61 -4.23
N PHE A 43 -13.97 -6.96 -3.19
CA PHE A 43 -13.09 -8.14 -3.16
C PHE A 43 -13.52 -9.10 -2.05
N ASP A 44 -14.10 -10.23 -2.45
CA ASP A 44 -14.65 -11.24 -1.52
C ASP A 44 -13.56 -12.05 -0.81
N LYS A 45 -12.33 -12.04 -1.35
CA LYS A 45 -11.20 -12.84 -0.88
C LYS A 45 -9.92 -12.02 -0.85
N ASP A 46 -8.82 -12.68 -0.51
CA ASP A 46 -7.51 -12.06 -0.43
C ASP A 46 -7.06 -11.45 -1.76
N VAL A 47 -6.40 -10.29 -1.65
CA VAL A 47 -5.90 -9.51 -2.78
C VAL A 47 -4.40 -9.24 -2.60
N TRP A 48 -3.61 -9.54 -3.62
CA TRP A 48 -2.16 -9.44 -3.55
C TRP A 48 -1.59 -8.50 -4.60
N PHE A 49 -1.09 -7.34 -4.15
CA PHE A 49 -0.40 -6.30 -4.90
C PHE A 49 1.13 -6.38 -4.71
N ASN A 50 1.67 -7.58 -4.55
CA ASN A 50 3.09 -7.76 -4.25
C ASN A 50 3.99 -7.18 -5.34
N ARG A 51 4.94 -6.31 -4.99
CA ARG A 51 5.86 -5.63 -5.94
C ARG A 51 5.15 -4.79 -7.02
N VAL A 52 3.89 -4.41 -6.81
CA VAL A 52 3.18 -3.51 -7.73
C VAL A 52 3.84 -2.13 -7.73
N ARG A 53 3.71 -1.40 -8.84
CA ARG A 53 4.16 0.00 -8.94
C ARG A 53 3.02 0.89 -9.38
N PHE A 54 2.72 1.89 -8.56
CA PHE A 54 1.77 2.95 -8.86
C PHE A 54 2.52 4.27 -9.07
N GLY A 55 2.58 4.70 -10.32
CA GLY A 55 3.21 5.96 -10.75
C GLY A 55 2.30 7.17 -10.63
N GLY A 56 0.98 6.96 -10.60
CA GLY A 56 -0.04 7.99 -10.39
C GLY A 56 -0.76 7.85 -9.05
N ASP A 57 -1.81 8.65 -8.86
CA ASP A 57 -2.62 8.62 -7.65
C ASP A 57 -3.40 7.31 -7.54
N VAL A 58 -3.56 6.79 -6.32
CA VAL A 58 -4.30 5.55 -6.04
C VAL A 58 -5.50 5.86 -5.15
N MET A 59 -6.69 5.55 -5.65
CA MET A 59 -7.96 5.78 -4.93
C MET A 59 -8.57 4.44 -4.52
N LEU A 60 -8.72 4.22 -3.21
CA LEU A 60 -9.23 3.02 -2.54
C LEU A 60 -10.24 3.37 -1.41
N GLU A 61 -10.77 4.59 -1.37
CA GLU A 61 -11.53 5.13 -0.22
C GLU A 61 -12.87 4.41 0.01
N GLU A 62 -13.51 3.97 -1.08
CA GLU A 62 -14.79 3.24 -1.06
C GLU A 62 -14.65 1.76 -1.47
N THR A 63 -13.43 1.21 -1.45
CA THR A 63 -13.21 -0.19 -1.80
C THR A 63 -13.53 -1.09 -0.63
N THR A 64 -14.34 -2.13 -0.86
CA THR A 64 -14.61 -3.15 0.16
C THR A 64 -13.67 -4.34 -0.01
N PHE A 65 -12.89 -4.63 1.03
CA PHE A 65 -12.06 -5.82 1.11
C PHE A 65 -12.56 -6.72 2.25
N ILE A 66 -13.09 -7.88 1.91
CA ILE A 66 -13.51 -8.87 2.90
C ILE A 66 -12.31 -9.69 3.40
N GLY A 67 -11.36 -9.98 2.50
CA GLY A 67 -10.13 -10.71 2.80
C GLY A 67 -8.96 -9.81 3.20
N VAL A 68 -7.77 -10.42 3.29
CA VAL A 68 -6.52 -9.71 3.54
C VAL A 68 -6.04 -9.02 2.26
N VAL A 69 -5.55 -7.78 2.39
CA VAL A 69 -4.91 -7.07 1.28
C VAL A 69 -3.43 -6.91 1.55
N GLY A 70 -2.60 -7.44 0.64
CA GLY A 70 -1.15 -7.35 0.73
C GLY A 70 -0.55 -6.41 -0.32
N PHE A 71 0.23 -5.44 0.13
CA PHE A 71 1.05 -4.52 -0.67
C PHE A 71 2.54 -4.76 -0.43
N ALA A 72 2.94 -6.00 -0.18
CA ALA A 72 4.33 -6.29 0.17
C ALA A 72 5.28 -5.81 -0.94
N ARG A 73 6.25 -4.97 -0.60
CA ARG A 73 7.19 -4.33 -1.55
C ARG A 73 6.51 -3.51 -2.66
N ALA A 74 5.27 -3.07 -2.46
CA ALA A 74 4.60 -2.15 -3.38
C ALA A 74 5.33 -0.80 -3.40
N GLN A 75 5.23 -0.08 -4.50
CA GLN A 75 5.81 1.25 -4.67
C GLN A 75 4.70 2.25 -5.00
N PHE A 76 4.57 3.30 -4.19
CA PHE A 76 3.62 4.38 -4.37
C PHE A 76 4.35 5.70 -4.65
N SER A 77 4.22 6.23 -5.86
CA SER A 77 4.94 7.45 -6.28
C SER A 77 4.18 8.76 -6.00
N ARG A 78 2.88 8.71 -5.71
CA ARG A 78 1.99 9.88 -5.58
C ARG A 78 1.06 9.75 -4.36
N SER A 79 -0.11 10.37 -4.42
CA SER A 79 -1.16 10.28 -3.41
C SER A 79 -1.79 8.90 -3.37
N VAL A 80 -2.17 8.49 -2.15
CA VAL A 80 -2.84 7.22 -1.91
C VAL A 80 -3.92 7.43 -0.87
N TYR A 81 -5.13 7.04 -1.21
CA TYR A 81 -6.30 7.22 -0.37
C TYR A 81 -6.86 5.85 0.03
N PHE A 82 -6.60 5.40 1.25
CA PHE A 82 -7.18 4.17 1.80
C PHE A 82 -8.49 4.45 2.54
N GLY A 83 -9.47 3.57 2.33
CA GLY A 83 -10.68 3.51 3.16
C GLY A 83 -10.41 2.96 4.57
N VAL A 84 -11.22 3.39 5.52
CA VAL A 84 -11.30 2.79 6.86
C VAL A 84 -11.83 1.34 6.71
N TRP A 85 -11.40 0.40 7.57
CA TRP A 85 -11.88 -1.01 7.65
C TRP A 85 -11.13 -2.15 6.95
N THR A 86 -9.84 -2.03 6.61
CA THR A 86 -9.12 -3.16 5.98
C THR A 86 -7.95 -3.69 6.80
N ARG A 87 -7.83 -5.02 6.89
CA ARG A 87 -6.60 -5.68 7.37
C ARG A 87 -5.57 -5.65 6.24
N VAL A 88 -4.80 -4.57 6.21
CA VAL A 88 -3.76 -4.35 5.20
C VAL A 88 -2.39 -4.76 5.73
N VAL A 89 -1.61 -5.42 4.87
CA VAL A 89 -0.21 -5.74 5.10
C VAL A 89 0.63 -4.99 4.06
N MET A 90 1.50 -4.09 4.50
CA MET A 90 2.35 -3.26 3.63
C MET A 90 3.85 -3.48 3.88
N ASP A 91 4.23 -4.70 4.29
CA ASP A 91 5.61 -4.99 4.65
C ASP A 91 6.57 -4.67 3.50
N ASP A 92 7.65 -3.96 3.82
CA ASP A 92 8.62 -3.45 2.83
C ASP A 92 8.02 -2.55 1.74
N ALA A 93 6.78 -2.07 1.84
CA ALA A 93 6.25 -1.13 0.87
C ALA A 93 7.05 0.19 0.91
N ARG A 94 7.13 0.84 -0.24
CA ARG A 94 7.94 2.04 -0.47
C ARG A 94 7.07 3.17 -0.96
N VAL A 95 7.38 4.36 -0.48
CA VAL A 95 6.64 5.58 -0.77
C VAL A 95 7.62 6.66 -1.20
N CYS A 96 7.38 7.29 -2.34
CA CYS A 96 8.26 8.37 -2.82
C CYS A 96 8.07 9.63 -1.95
N LEU A 97 9.15 10.16 -1.39
CA LEU A 97 9.14 11.36 -0.55
C LEU A 97 9.50 12.62 -1.33
N ASP A 98 10.16 12.45 -2.48
CA ASP A 98 10.60 13.54 -3.36
C ASP A 98 9.46 13.97 -4.29
N VAL A 99 8.35 14.38 -3.68
CA VAL A 99 7.12 14.77 -4.36
C VAL A 99 6.46 15.90 -3.59
N ASP A 100 6.29 17.04 -4.25
CA ASP A 100 5.53 18.16 -3.69
C ASP A 100 4.02 17.84 -3.68
N GLU A 101 3.31 18.37 -2.68
CA GLU A 101 1.85 18.38 -2.60
C GLU A 101 1.18 17.00 -2.78
N VAL A 102 1.56 16.03 -1.94
CA VAL A 102 0.90 14.71 -1.90
C VAL A 102 0.13 14.52 -0.60
N GLU A 103 -1.14 14.18 -0.74
CA GLU A 103 -1.97 13.68 0.36
C GLU A 103 -1.95 12.16 0.40
N ARG A 104 -1.75 11.59 1.59
CA ARG A 104 -1.67 10.14 1.79
C ARG A 104 -2.42 9.78 3.06
N THR A 105 -3.37 8.85 2.94
CA THR A 105 -4.06 8.29 4.10
C THR A 105 -3.64 6.83 4.24
N TRP A 106 -2.89 6.53 5.30
CA TRP A 106 -2.51 5.15 5.59
C TRP A 106 -3.55 4.48 6.49
N PRO A 107 -3.79 3.17 6.34
CA PRO A 107 -4.58 2.43 7.31
C PRO A 107 -4.00 2.56 8.71
N GLN A 108 -4.84 2.42 9.73
CA GLN A 108 -4.41 2.49 11.12
C GLN A 108 -3.22 1.55 11.40
N GLY A 109 -2.26 2.04 12.17
CA GLY A 109 -1.05 1.30 12.53
C GLY A 109 0.04 1.30 11.46
N TRP A 110 -0.09 2.12 10.41
CA TRP A 110 0.96 2.31 9.40
C TRP A 110 1.40 3.77 9.33
N SER A 111 2.72 3.97 9.29
CA SER A 111 3.33 5.27 9.02
C SER A 111 4.48 5.12 8.03
N VAL A 112 4.88 6.27 7.45
CA VAL A 112 6.04 6.33 6.56
C VAL A 112 7.26 6.69 7.40
N GLU A 113 8.24 5.81 7.39
CA GLU A 113 9.59 6.07 7.90
C GLU A 113 10.45 6.63 6.77
N GLU A 114 10.95 7.84 6.97
CA GLU A 114 11.91 8.45 6.06
C GLU A 114 13.27 7.76 6.18
N PRO A 115 14.00 7.61 5.07
CA PRO A 115 15.30 6.95 5.09
C PRO A 115 16.31 7.79 5.89
N CYS A 116 17.00 7.16 6.84
CA CYS A 116 18.01 7.81 7.67
C CYS A 116 19.14 8.47 6.85
N ARG A 117 19.49 7.87 5.71
CA ARG A 117 20.42 8.44 4.71
C ARG A 117 19.77 8.43 3.35
N LEU A 118 20.13 9.41 2.51
CA LEU A 118 19.64 9.49 1.13
C LEU A 118 19.85 8.18 0.34
N ASP A 119 20.98 7.52 0.54
CA ASP A 119 21.30 6.26 -0.15
C ASP A 119 20.44 5.08 0.31
N ASP A 120 19.94 5.09 1.56
CA ASP A 120 19.04 4.06 2.07
C ASP A 120 17.64 4.17 1.44
N GLY A 121 17.30 5.35 0.94
CA GLY A 121 16.04 5.64 0.23
C GLY A 121 16.13 5.50 -1.28
N ARG A 122 17.29 5.13 -1.85
CA ARG A 122 17.42 4.94 -3.30
C ARG A 122 16.98 3.54 -3.71
N LEU A 123 16.30 3.46 -4.84
CA LEU A 123 15.93 2.21 -5.48
C LEU A 123 16.64 2.13 -6.83
N ASP A 124 17.22 0.98 -7.17
CA ASP A 124 18.03 0.80 -8.39
C ASP A 124 17.26 1.11 -9.68
N ASP A 125 15.93 0.93 -9.65
CA ASP A 125 15.06 1.01 -10.80
C ASP A 125 13.97 2.08 -10.69
N GLN A 126 14.05 2.96 -9.68
CA GLN A 126 13.13 4.10 -9.51
C GLN A 126 13.90 5.35 -9.12
N SER A 127 13.57 6.48 -9.75
CA SER A 127 14.08 7.79 -9.35
C SER A 127 13.40 8.29 -8.07
N GLY A 128 14.06 9.23 -7.39
CA GLY A 128 13.54 9.89 -6.18
C GLY A 128 14.06 9.26 -4.89
N ILE A 129 13.67 9.86 -3.77
CA ILE A 129 13.94 9.38 -2.42
C ILE A 129 12.72 8.60 -1.95
N TRP A 130 12.93 7.40 -1.42
CA TRP A 130 11.85 6.51 -1.01
C TRP A 130 11.91 6.23 0.49
N GLY A 131 10.79 6.48 1.16
CA GLY A 131 10.53 6.04 2.53
C GLY A 131 9.96 4.62 2.57
N ARG A 132 10.00 4.01 3.75
CA ARG A 132 9.46 2.68 4.01
C ARG A 132 8.18 2.79 4.82
N LEU A 133 7.17 2.02 4.46
CA LEU A 133 6.01 1.83 5.33
C LEU A 133 6.36 0.86 6.45
N VAL A 134 6.15 1.31 7.68
CA VAL A 134 6.40 0.54 8.90
C VAL A 134 5.14 0.46 9.74
N ARG A 135 4.99 -0.64 10.49
CA ARG A 135 3.94 -0.74 11.49
C ARG A 135 4.31 0.15 12.67
N THR A 136 3.45 1.09 13.01
CA THR A 136 3.52 1.79 14.28
C THR A 136 2.87 0.89 15.32
N PRO A 137 3.59 0.48 16.38
CA PRO A 137 2.95 -0.21 17.49
C PRO A 137 1.84 0.69 18.05
N ASP A 138 0.71 0.09 18.36
CA ASP A 138 -0.38 0.80 19.01
C ASP A 138 0.12 1.26 20.39
N GLU A 139 0.02 2.54 20.72
CA GLU A 139 0.51 3.07 22.00
C GLU A 139 -0.16 2.38 23.22
N SER A 140 -1.27 1.66 23.02
CA SER A 140 -1.90 0.83 24.07
C SER A 140 -1.09 -0.42 24.45
N GLU A 141 -0.21 -0.93 23.58
CA GLU A 141 0.64 -2.10 23.89
C GLU A 141 2.00 -1.70 24.51
N ALA A 142 2.45 -0.46 24.32
CA ALA A 142 3.71 0.04 24.86
C ALA A 142 3.72 0.23 26.40
N SER A 143 2.54 0.17 27.05
CA SER A 143 2.38 0.46 28.48
C SER A 143 2.52 -0.77 29.41
N LEU A 144 2.64 -2.00 28.88
CA LEU A 144 2.66 -3.22 29.71
C LEU A 144 4.06 -3.73 30.09
N GLU A 145 5.13 -3.19 29.51
CA GLU A 145 6.48 -3.76 29.66
C GLU A 145 7.36 -3.08 30.73
N ASN A 146 6.79 -2.21 31.57
CA ASN A 146 7.55 -1.42 32.57
C ASN A 146 7.07 -1.62 34.01
N VAL A 147 6.76 -2.86 34.39
CA VAL A 147 6.55 -3.22 35.81
C VAL A 147 7.91 -3.60 36.41
N PRO A 148 8.53 -2.76 37.28
CA PRO A 148 9.74 -3.17 37.98
C PRO A 148 9.42 -4.35 38.91
N GLU A 149 10.24 -5.40 38.84
CA GLU A 149 10.17 -6.55 39.75
C GLU A 149 10.33 -6.08 41.21
N PRO A 150 9.50 -6.57 42.15
CA PRO A 150 9.65 -6.22 43.56
C PRO A 150 10.92 -6.87 44.15
N GLU A 151 11.65 -6.08 44.95
CA GLU A 151 12.86 -6.49 45.69
C GLU A 151 12.62 -7.60 46.73
#